data_AF-W2TIJ7-F1
#
_entry.id   AF-W2TIJ7-F1
#
_cell.length_a   1.000
_cell.length_b   1.000
_cell.length_c   1.000
_cell.angle_alpha   90.00
_cell.angle_beta   90.00
_cell.angle_gamma   90.00
#
_symmetry.space_group_name_H-M   'P 1'
#
loop_
_entity.id
_entity.type
_entity.pdbx_description
1 polymer ?
#
loop_
_entity_poly.entity_id
_entity_poly.type
_entity_poly.pdbx_seq_one_letter_code
_entity_poly.pdbx_strand_id
1 'polypeptide(L)'
;VTPGWLEPLVDRVADDRKRVVAPIIDVISDDTFEYVTASDTTWGGFNWHLNFRWYPVPKREMLRRKGDHSSPIQTPTIAGGLFAIDRQFFYDIGSYDEGMQVWGGENLEISFRVWMCGGSLEIHPCSRVGHVFRKQTPYTFPGGTAKVIHHNAARTAEVWMDQYKQFFYKMVPCRLSHMLFLLYTLEVSLQRVMLIQGTSLVDNSYVPVCIANHLNGKYLRNIYPEAPLPYDFLSLGAISNTVSKKCLDTMAKKDGPVGFQPCHGAGGNQAWALTERGEIRSDDLCLSSGAAFAVDSLLRLERCNVATPSQKHVFKYDPEVGKIVHLKTGRCLSATSGNEAELQLCDGSPRQQWAVEGYEEHVRETELQRNFIKTPTGMYLTPEKPQDGLFLVICCSCNNIDKTW
;
A
#
# COMPACT_ATOMS: atom_id res chain seq x y z
N VAL A 1 29.41 -13.03 0.56
CA VAL A 1 28.54 -13.67 -0.45
C VAL A 1 28.82 -15.17 -0.46
N THR A 2 27.86 -16.02 -0.83
CA THR A 2 28.09 -17.48 -0.93
C THR A 2 28.62 -17.87 -2.31
N PRO A 3 29.23 -19.06 -2.49
CA PRO A 3 29.50 -19.60 -3.82
C PRO A 3 28.21 -19.68 -4.66
N GLY A 4 28.30 -19.36 -5.96
CA GLY A 4 27.15 -19.40 -6.88
C GLY A 4 26.08 -18.31 -6.68
N TRP A 5 26.40 -17.23 -5.95
CA TRP A 5 25.42 -16.18 -5.65
C TRP A 5 25.04 -15.32 -6.86
N LEU A 6 25.92 -15.17 -7.86
CA LEU A 6 25.77 -14.15 -8.89
C LEU A 6 25.04 -14.67 -10.13
N GLU A 7 25.39 -15.88 -10.55
CA GLU A 7 24.94 -16.53 -11.77
C GLU A 7 23.40 -16.62 -11.82
N PRO A 8 22.68 -17.01 -10.74
CA PRO A 8 21.22 -17.04 -10.78
C PRO A 8 20.57 -15.66 -10.87
N LEU A 9 21.24 -14.59 -10.42
CA LEU A 9 20.70 -13.24 -10.54
C LEU A 9 20.85 -12.71 -11.96
N VAL A 10 22.06 -12.84 -12.53
CA VAL A 10 22.38 -12.31 -13.85
C VAL A 10 21.70 -13.12 -14.96
N ASP A 11 21.54 -14.44 -14.78
CA ASP A 11 20.80 -15.29 -15.73
C ASP A 11 19.35 -14.80 -15.94
N ARG A 12 18.65 -14.46 -14.84
CA ARG A 12 17.28 -13.94 -14.90
C ARG A 12 17.17 -12.58 -15.57
N VAL A 13 18.14 -11.69 -15.32
CA VAL A 13 18.23 -10.35 -15.93
C VAL A 13 18.60 -10.46 -17.41
N ALA A 14 19.44 -11.43 -17.78
CA ALA A 14 19.82 -11.68 -19.17
C ALA A 14 18.66 -12.26 -20.00
N ASP A 15 17.84 -13.14 -19.41
CA ASP A 15 16.63 -13.67 -20.06
C ASP A 15 15.57 -12.59 -20.31
N ASP A 16 15.43 -11.62 -19.39
CA ASP A 16 14.55 -10.47 -19.57
C ASP A 16 15.09 -9.24 -18.82
N ARG A 17 15.50 -8.23 -19.60
CA ARG A 17 16.11 -7.00 -19.09
C ARG A 17 15.23 -6.21 -18.12
N LYS A 18 13.91 -6.44 -18.12
CA LYS A 18 12.96 -5.75 -17.24
C LYS A 18 12.77 -6.44 -15.89
N ARG A 19 13.51 -7.52 -15.61
CA ARG A 19 13.53 -8.17 -14.30
C ARG A 19 14.54 -7.53 -13.38
N VAL A 20 14.12 -7.32 -12.14
CA VAL A 20 14.97 -6.89 -11.04
C VAL A 20 14.99 -8.00 -10.01
N VAL A 21 16.18 -8.54 -9.73
CA VAL A 21 16.30 -9.81 -9.02
C VAL A 21 17.15 -9.65 -7.77
N ALA A 22 16.58 -9.97 -6.62
CA ALA A 22 17.23 -9.93 -5.32
C ALA A 22 17.66 -11.35 -4.87
N PRO A 23 18.76 -11.48 -4.11
CA PRO A 23 19.10 -12.73 -3.45
C PRO A 23 18.21 -12.98 -2.23
N ILE A 24 18.21 -14.21 -1.71
CA ILE A 24 17.88 -14.42 -0.29
C ILE A 24 18.95 -13.75 0.56
N ILE A 25 18.50 -12.93 1.50
CA ILE A 25 19.38 -12.18 2.41
C ILE A 25 19.49 -12.98 3.71
N ASP A 26 20.59 -13.73 3.83
CA ASP A 26 20.92 -14.46 5.04
C ASP A 26 21.39 -13.48 6.14
N VAL A 27 21.24 -13.89 7.40
CA VAL A 27 21.56 -13.04 8.55
C VAL A 27 22.99 -13.29 8.99
N ILE A 28 23.77 -12.22 9.09
CA ILE A 28 25.03 -12.23 9.84
C ILE A 28 24.74 -11.54 11.17
N SER A 29 24.94 -12.24 12.30
CA SER A 29 24.71 -11.67 13.62
C SER A 29 25.57 -10.43 13.86
N ASP A 30 24.97 -9.34 14.36
CA ASP A 30 25.72 -8.13 14.71
C ASP A 30 26.56 -8.30 15.99
N ASP A 31 26.22 -9.31 16.81
CA ASP A 31 26.91 -9.61 18.06
C ASP A 31 28.04 -10.63 17.86
N THR A 32 27.79 -11.73 17.12
CA THR A 32 28.74 -12.86 16.99
C THR A 32 29.38 -13.01 15.60
N PHE A 33 28.88 -12.30 14.60
CA PHE A 33 29.22 -12.50 13.18
C PHE A 33 28.94 -13.91 12.64
N GLU A 34 28.15 -14.71 13.36
CA GLU A 34 27.67 -16.01 12.89
C GLU A 34 26.76 -15.85 11.68
N TYR A 35 26.94 -16.73 10.70
CA TYR A 35 26.13 -16.78 9.48
C TYR A 35 24.93 -17.71 9.67
N VAL A 36 23.73 -17.14 9.65
CA VAL A 36 22.46 -17.85 9.84
C VAL A 36 21.63 -17.76 8.56
N THR A 37 21.22 -18.92 8.05
CA THR A 37 20.42 -19.00 6.83
C THR A 37 19.01 -18.46 7.06
N ALA A 38 18.56 -17.61 6.14
CA ALA A 38 17.19 -17.13 6.07
C ALA A 38 16.29 -18.12 5.33
N SER A 39 15.00 -17.95 5.57
CA SER A 39 13.93 -18.75 4.97
C SER A 39 13.74 -18.43 3.49
N ASP A 40 13.55 -19.46 2.67
CA ASP A 40 13.12 -19.38 1.27
C ASP A 40 11.60 -19.23 1.11
N THR A 41 10.86 -19.15 2.23
CA THR A 41 9.40 -19.00 2.27
C THR A 41 8.95 -17.61 2.72
N THR A 42 9.84 -16.61 2.64
CA THR A 42 9.50 -15.20 2.89
C THR A 42 9.72 -14.33 1.66
N TRP A 43 8.87 -13.33 1.50
CA TRP A 43 8.96 -12.31 0.46
C TRP A 43 8.87 -10.90 1.05
N GLY A 44 9.17 -9.89 0.24
CA GLY A 44 9.11 -8.49 0.64
C GLY A 44 7.72 -7.90 0.47
N GLY A 45 7.25 -7.18 1.50
CA GLY A 45 6.05 -6.37 1.44
C GLY A 45 6.20 -5.07 2.23
N PHE A 46 5.10 -4.36 2.41
CA PHE A 46 5.04 -3.12 3.18
C PHE A 46 3.74 -3.00 3.96
N ASN A 47 3.76 -2.17 4.99
CA ASN A 47 2.64 -1.90 5.88
C ASN A 47 2.11 -0.46 5.68
N TRP A 48 1.09 -0.04 6.43
CA TRP A 48 0.47 1.29 6.27
C TRP A 48 1.42 2.44 6.57
N HIS A 49 2.49 2.18 7.31
CA HIS A 49 3.54 3.16 7.61
C HIS A 49 4.57 3.31 6.48
N LEU A 50 4.41 2.58 5.37
CA LEU A 50 5.41 2.47 4.30
C LEU A 50 6.77 1.97 4.80
N ASN A 51 6.74 1.07 5.78
CA ASN A 51 7.91 0.34 6.20
C ASN A 51 7.98 -1.01 5.48
N PHE A 52 9.16 -1.35 4.99
CA PHE A 52 9.43 -2.69 4.49
C PHE A 52 9.28 -3.74 5.58
N ARG A 53 8.66 -4.87 5.23
CA ARG A 53 8.46 -6.02 6.12
C ARG A 53 8.62 -7.31 5.34
N TRP A 54 9.16 -8.32 6.00
CA TRP A 54 9.16 -9.69 5.51
C TRP A 54 7.82 -10.35 5.87
N TYR A 55 7.15 -10.93 4.88
CA TYR A 55 5.94 -11.71 5.06
C TYR A 55 6.15 -13.14 4.58
N PRO A 56 5.37 -14.12 5.08
CA PRO A 56 5.33 -15.45 4.48
C PRO A 56 4.84 -15.38 3.03
N VAL A 57 5.44 -16.18 2.15
CA VAL A 57 5.02 -16.30 0.75
C VAL A 57 3.57 -16.83 0.71
N PRO A 58 2.66 -16.17 -0.02
CA PRO A 58 1.26 -16.58 -0.06
C PRO A 58 1.07 -17.87 -0.85
N LYS A 59 -0.03 -18.57 -0.55
CA LYS A 59 -0.38 -19.84 -1.21
C LYS A 59 -0.43 -19.71 -2.74
N ARG A 60 -0.89 -18.58 -3.29
CA ARG A 60 -0.94 -18.37 -4.74
C ARG A 60 0.44 -18.44 -5.39
N GLU A 61 1.45 -17.91 -4.70
CA GLU A 61 2.81 -17.86 -5.21
C GLU A 61 3.50 -19.22 -5.08
N MET A 62 3.23 -19.94 -3.99
CA MET A 62 3.64 -21.34 -3.85
C MET A 62 3.04 -22.24 -4.94
N LEU A 63 1.77 -22.02 -5.30
CA LEU A 63 1.08 -22.73 -6.39
C LEU A 63 1.67 -22.38 -7.76
N ARG A 64 1.97 -21.10 -8.03
CA ARG A 64 2.62 -20.66 -9.27
C ARG A 64 3.95 -21.39 -9.50
N ARG A 65 4.72 -21.58 -8.43
CA ARG A 65 6.00 -22.30 -8.43
C ARG A 65 5.85 -23.83 -8.51
N LYS A 66 4.62 -24.38 -8.46
CA LYS A 66 4.34 -25.82 -8.51
C LYS A 66 5.10 -26.65 -7.46
N GLY A 67 5.41 -26.05 -6.32
CA GLY A 67 6.20 -26.68 -5.27
C GLY A 67 7.71 -26.78 -5.55
N ASP A 68 8.22 -26.12 -6.59
CA ASP A 68 9.67 -26.01 -6.81
C ASP A 68 10.26 -24.85 -5.98
N HIS A 69 11.07 -25.22 -4.98
CA HIS A 69 11.72 -24.27 -4.08
C HIS A 69 12.93 -23.55 -4.71
N SER A 70 13.44 -24.01 -5.86
CA SER A 70 14.52 -23.34 -6.59
C SER A 70 14.01 -22.25 -7.53
N SER A 71 12.76 -22.35 -7.99
CA SER A 71 12.11 -21.35 -8.84
C SER A 71 12.04 -19.97 -8.16
N PRO A 72 12.31 -18.86 -8.89
CA PRO A 72 12.23 -17.49 -8.37
C PRO A 72 10.85 -17.15 -7.81
N ILE A 73 10.84 -16.35 -6.74
CA ILE A 73 9.63 -15.85 -6.07
C ILE A 73 9.32 -14.46 -6.61
N GLN A 74 8.13 -14.23 -7.15
CA GLN A 74 7.69 -12.87 -7.51
C GLN A 74 7.34 -12.11 -6.24
N THR A 75 8.05 -11.00 -5.98
CA THR A 75 7.93 -10.24 -4.73
C THR A 75 7.28 -8.87 -4.96
N PRO A 76 6.33 -8.42 -4.12
CA PRO A 76 5.74 -7.09 -4.20
C PRO A 76 6.79 -5.98 -4.09
N THR A 77 7.72 -6.16 -3.17
CA THR A 77 8.81 -5.21 -2.90
C THR A 77 10.11 -5.94 -2.61
N ILE A 78 11.22 -5.21 -2.74
CA ILE A 78 12.55 -5.66 -2.33
C ILE A 78 13.04 -4.88 -1.11
N ALA A 79 14.00 -5.45 -0.39
CA ALA A 79 14.67 -4.76 0.73
C ALA A 79 15.48 -3.54 0.23
N GLY A 80 15.91 -3.54 -1.04
CA GLY A 80 16.57 -2.41 -1.72
C GLY A 80 18.10 -2.42 -1.64
N GLY A 81 18.70 -2.98 -0.59
CA GLY A 81 20.16 -2.97 -0.44
C GLY A 81 20.92 -3.92 -1.37
N LEU A 82 20.28 -4.98 -1.87
CA LEU A 82 20.90 -6.03 -2.67
C LEU A 82 19.95 -6.47 -3.79
N PHE A 83 20.31 -6.18 -5.04
CA PHE A 83 19.59 -6.65 -6.23
C PHE A 83 20.48 -6.51 -7.48
N ALA A 84 20.13 -7.25 -8.53
CA ALA A 84 20.66 -7.10 -9.87
C ALA A 84 19.58 -6.49 -10.78
N ILE A 85 19.98 -5.57 -11.66
CA ILE A 85 19.13 -4.89 -12.63
C ILE A 85 19.94 -4.63 -13.91
N ASP A 86 19.30 -4.69 -15.07
CA ASP A 86 19.91 -4.22 -16.31
C ASP A 86 20.20 -2.72 -16.22
N ARG A 87 21.42 -2.31 -16.58
CA ARG A 87 21.86 -0.92 -16.44
C ARG A 87 20.99 0.02 -17.27
N GLN A 88 20.67 -0.36 -18.51
CA GLN A 88 19.87 0.49 -19.38
C GLN A 88 18.44 0.59 -18.84
N PHE A 89 17.84 -0.54 -18.43
CA PHE A 89 16.53 -0.54 -17.81
C PHE A 89 16.47 0.35 -16.56
N PHE A 90 17.48 0.34 -15.68
CA PHE A 90 17.55 1.23 -14.51
C PHE A 90 17.41 2.71 -14.89
N TYR A 91 18.09 3.16 -15.94
CA TYR A 91 17.98 4.54 -16.43
C TYR A 91 16.69 4.78 -17.22
N ASP A 92 16.22 3.80 -18.02
CA ASP A 92 14.97 3.90 -18.78
C ASP A 92 13.77 4.18 -17.87
N ILE A 93 13.76 3.59 -16.67
CA ILE A 93 12.71 3.83 -15.67
C ILE A 93 13.03 5.02 -14.75
N GLY A 94 14.10 5.79 -14.96
CA GLY A 94 14.37 7.02 -14.19
C GLY A 94 15.27 6.88 -12.96
N SER A 95 16.12 5.85 -12.88
CA SER A 95 17.16 5.67 -11.84
C SER A 95 16.63 5.67 -10.40
N TYR A 96 17.08 6.53 -9.49
CA TYR A 96 16.45 6.77 -8.19
C TYR A 96 15.92 8.21 -8.13
N ASP A 97 14.94 8.45 -7.26
CA ASP A 97 14.47 9.81 -6.98
C ASP A 97 15.56 10.62 -6.25
N GLU A 98 16.19 11.55 -6.97
CA GLU A 98 17.25 12.43 -6.46
C GLU A 98 16.79 13.34 -5.31
N GLY A 99 15.47 13.53 -5.15
CA GLY A 99 14.91 14.28 -4.02
C GLY A 99 14.86 13.50 -2.72
N MET A 100 15.13 12.19 -2.72
CA MET A 100 15.23 11.41 -1.48
C MET A 100 16.49 11.74 -0.69
N GLN A 101 16.36 11.69 0.63
CA GLN A 101 17.42 12.09 1.56
C GLN A 101 17.91 10.90 2.38
N VAL A 102 19.24 10.75 2.45
CA VAL A 102 19.98 9.85 3.34
C VAL A 102 19.60 8.36 3.23
N TRP A 103 18.45 7.95 3.78
CA TRP A 103 18.04 6.55 3.88
C TRP A 103 16.53 6.39 4.12
N GLY A 104 15.94 5.37 3.49
CA GLY A 104 14.61 4.86 3.76
C GLY A 104 13.59 5.26 2.68
N GLY A 105 12.76 4.33 2.24
CA GLY A 105 11.68 4.57 1.27
C GLY A 105 12.06 4.37 -0.20
N GLU A 106 13.34 4.44 -0.54
CA GLU A 106 13.86 4.24 -1.90
C GLU A 106 13.58 2.83 -2.43
N ASN A 107 13.62 1.85 -1.53
CA ASN A 107 13.35 0.45 -1.85
C ASN A 107 11.87 0.25 -2.24
N LEU A 108 10.94 0.96 -1.61
CA LEU A 108 9.51 0.91 -1.97
C LEU A 108 9.23 1.68 -3.25
N GLU A 109 9.85 2.84 -3.44
CA GLU A 109 9.72 3.65 -4.66
C GLU A 109 10.13 2.87 -5.89
N ILE A 110 11.35 2.31 -5.90
CA ILE A 110 11.83 1.53 -7.05
C ILE A 110 10.98 0.26 -7.24
N SER A 111 10.49 -0.33 -6.15
CA SER A 111 9.62 -1.51 -6.24
C SER A 111 8.30 -1.19 -6.94
N PHE A 112 7.63 -0.10 -6.56
CA PHE A 112 6.41 0.36 -7.21
C PHE A 112 6.68 0.71 -8.67
N ARG A 113 7.72 1.50 -8.92
CA ARG A 113 8.09 1.91 -10.27
C ARG A 113 8.36 0.72 -11.19
N VAL A 114 9.16 -0.26 -10.78
CA VAL A 114 9.45 -1.44 -11.61
C VAL A 114 8.16 -2.16 -11.99
N TRP A 115 7.30 -2.49 -11.03
CA TRP A 115 6.04 -3.19 -11.31
C TRP A 115 5.08 -2.36 -12.17
N MET A 116 4.95 -1.06 -11.88
CA MET A 116 3.99 -0.19 -12.55
C MET A 116 4.45 0.24 -13.95
N CYS A 117 5.76 0.24 -14.21
CA CYS A 117 6.34 0.53 -15.53
C CYS A 117 6.59 -0.74 -16.36
N GLY A 118 6.01 -1.89 -15.96
CA GLY A 118 5.97 -3.11 -16.76
C GLY A 118 7.19 -4.01 -16.66
N GLY A 119 8.00 -3.86 -15.61
CA GLY A 119 8.97 -4.86 -15.18
C GLY A 119 8.44 -5.77 -14.09
N SER A 120 9.33 -6.55 -13.47
CA SER A 120 8.98 -7.45 -12.36
C SER A 120 10.10 -7.54 -11.34
N LEU A 121 9.73 -7.75 -10.07
CA LEU A 121 10.68 -8.02 -8.99
C LEU A 121 10.66 -9.50 -8.62
N GLU A 122 11.84 -10.10 -8.51
CA GLU A 122 12.02 -11.49 -8.13
C GLU A 122 12.99 -11.64 -6.94
N ILE A 123 12.78 -12.65 -6.10
CA ILE A 123 13.79 -13.16 -5.17
C ILE A 123 14.24 -14.52 -5.68
N HIS A 124 15.54 -14.71 -5.93
CA HIS A 124 16.09 -15.97 -6.43
C HIS A 124 16.61 -16.85 -5.27
N PRO A 125 15.99 -18.00 -4.96
CA PRO A 125 16.36 -18.81 -3.78
C PRO A 125 17.78 -19.40 -3.82
N CYS A 126 18.29 -19.72 -5.02
CA CYS A 126 19.66 -20.19 -5.21
C CYS A 126 20.74 -19.12 -5.01
N SER A 127 20.39 -17.83 -5.04
CA SER A 127 21.32 -16.75 -4.77
C SER A 127 21.22 -16.35 -3.30
N ARG A 128 22.33 -16.47 -2.55
CA ARG A 128 22.38 -16.14 -1.12
C ARG A 128 23.48 -15.14 -0.80
N VAL A 129 23.11 -14.10 -0.06
CA VAL A 129 24.04 -13.07 0.41
C VAL A 129 23.78 -12.79 1.88
N GLY A 130 24.81 -12.96 2.72
CA GLY A 130 24.72 -12.59 4.13
C GLY A 130 24.79 -11.08 4.32
N HIS A 131 23.96 -10.55 5.21
CA HIS A 131 23.92 -9.14 5.59
C HIS A 131 23.91 -8.98 7.11
N VAL A 132 24.68 -8.01 7.63
CA VAL A 132 24.69 -7.68 9.06
C VAL A 132 23.49 -6.80 9.39
N PHE A 133 22.43 -7.39 9.95
CA PHE A 133 21.26 -6.64 10.38
C PHE A 133 21.53 -5.95 11.72
N ARG A 134 21.56 -4.61 11.71
CA ARG A 134 21.90 -3.82 12.90
C ARG A 134 20.63 -3.38 13.62
N LYS A 135 20.71 -3.31 14.95
CA LYS A 135 19.63 -2.78 15.81
C LYS A 135 19.44 -1.26 15.66
N GLN A 136 20.51 -0.53 15.32
CA GLN A 136 20.51 0.92 15.15
C GLN A 136 21.36 1.34 13.94
N THR A 137 20.93 2.41 13.27
CA THR A 137 21.66 3.03 12.17
C THR A 137 22.82 3.87 12.71
N PRO A 138 24.06 3.74 12.20
CA PRO A 138 25.22 4.49 12.71
C PRO A 138 25.32 5.93 12.20
N TYR A 139 24.42 6.34 11.30
CA TYR A 139 24.46 7.64 10.63
C TYR A 139 23.62 8.70 11.37
N THR A 140 24.02 9.96 11.24
CA THR A 140 23.26 11.10 11.74
C THR A 140 22.19 11.53 10.73
N PHE A 141 20.99 11.82 11.22
CA PHE A 141 19.87 12.27 10.38
C PHE A 141 19.64 13.77 10.61
N PRO A 142 19.82 14.63 9.59
CA PRO A 142 19.53 16.06 9.72
C PRO A 142 18.05 16.27 10.11
N GLY A 143 17.81 16.85 11.28
CA GLY A 143 16.45 17.06 11.79
C GLY A 143 15.73 15.81 12.29
N GLY A 144 16.45 14.70 12.49
CA GLY A 144 15.96 13.46 13.09
C GLY A 144 15.48 12.41 12.09
N THR A 145 15.63 11.14 12.46
CA THR A 145 15.33 9.96 11.61
C THR A 145 13.90 9.96 11.10
N ALA A 146 12.92 10.28 11.95
CA ALA A 146 11.51 10.29 11.57
C ALA A 146 11.21 11.34 10.47
N LYS A 147 11.87 12.50 10.50
CA LYS A 147 11.65 13.55 9.50
C LYS A 147 12.10 13.07 8.11
N VAL A 148 13.30 12.48 8.03
CA VAL A 148 13.87 11.97 6.78
C VAL A 148 13.07 10.79 6.23
N ILE A 149 12.74 9.81 7.08
CA ILE A 149 11.95 8.64 6.66
C ILE A 149 10.56 9.07 6.17
N HIS A 150 9.87 9.96 6.90
CA HIS A 150 8.56 10.44 6.47
C HIS A 150 8.64 11.32 5.22
N HIS A 151 9.73 12.08 5.02
CA HIS A 151 9.97 12.85 3.80
C HIS A 151 10.05 11.90 2.59
N ASN A 152 10.93 10.91 2.63
CA ASN A 152 11.09 9.96 1.51
C ASN A 152 9.81 9.14 1.28
N ALA A 153 9.17 8.67 2.36
CA ALA A 153 7.91 7.93 2.27
C ALA A 153 6.78 8.78 1.68
N ALA A 154 6.69 10.07 2.04
CA ALA A 154 5.73 11.00 1.45
C ALA A 154 5.98 11.20 -0.04
N ARG A 155 7.23 11.30 -0.49
CA ARG A 155 7.56 11.36 -1.94
C ARG A 155 7.09 10.10 -2.66
N THR A 156 7.37 8.91 -2.12
CA THR A 156 6.90 7.64 -2.67
C THR A 156 5.37 7.59 -2.75
N ALA A 157 4.69 7.96 -1.67
CA ALA A 157 3.22 7.96 -1.60
C ALA A 157 2.62 8.97 -2.59
N GLU A 158 3.19 10.17 -2.61
CA GLU A 158 2.77 11.23 -3.50
C GLU A 158 3.09 10.97 -4.94
N VAL A 159 3.94 10.03 -5.36
CA VAL A 159 4.09 9.68 -6.79
C VAL A 159 3.23 8.47 -7.15
N TRP A 160 3.32 7.41 -6.35
CA TRP A 160 2.92 6.08 -6.78
C TRP A 160 1.58 5.61 -6.22
N MET A 161 1.09 6.15 -5.10
CA MET A 161 0.02 5.51 -4.31
C MET A 161 -1.41 6.02 -4.53
N ASP A 162 -1.63 7.01 -5.39
CA ASP A 162 -2.97 7.59 -5.67
C ASP A 162 -3.79 7.87 -4.39
N GLN A 163 -5.04 7.42 -4.32
CA GLN A 163 -5.89 7.50 -3.12
C GLN A 163 -5.35 6.70 -1.93
N TYR A 164 -4.56 5.64 -2.15
CA TYR A 164 -4.03 4.81 -1.07
C TYR A 164 -2.95 5.51 -0.24
N LYS A 165 -2.42 6.65 -0.69
CA LYS A 165 -1.55 7.50 0.12
C LYS A 165 -2.22 7.95 1.43
N GLN A 166 -3.55 7.99 1.46
CA GLN A 166 -4.31 8.33 2.67
C GLN A 166 -4.05 7.36 3.82
N PHE A 167 -3.77 6.08 3.56
CA PHE A 167 -3.40 5.13 4.61
C PHE A 167 -2.12 5.55 5.32
N PHE A 168 -1.10 5.95 4.56
CA PHE A 168 0.14 6.50 5.11
C PHE A 168 -0.12 7.76 5.94
N TYR A 169 -0.87 8.71 5.38
CA TYR A 169 -1.17 9.97 6.05
C TYR A 169 -2.05 9.84 7.30
N LYS A 170 -2.84 8.77 7.41
CA LYS A 170 -3.59 8.42 8.62
C LYS A 170 -2.72 7.76 9.67
N MET A 171 -1.61 7.11 9.33
CA MET A 171 -0.68 6.53 10.32
C MET A 171 0.37 7.53 10.81
N VAL A 172 0.71 8.52 9.99
CA VAL A 172 1.64 9.60 10.37
C VAL A 172 0.93 10.62 11.27
N PRO A 173 1.57 11.16 12.32
CA PRO A 173 0.98 12.19 13.17
C PRO A 173 0.39 13.36 12.36
N CYS A 174 -0.84 13.74 12.66
CA CYS A 174 -1.64 14.72 11.90
C CYS A 174 -0.90 16.04 11.56
N ARG A 175 -0.09 16.58 12.48
CA ARG A 175 0.70 17.81 12.21
C ARG A 175 1.76 17.61 11.12
N LEU A 176 2.40 16.44 11.08
CA LEU A 176 3.37 16.12 10.04
C LEU A 176 2.64 15.81 8.74
N SER A 177 1.53 15.06 8.79
CA SER A 177 0.72 14.71 7.61
C SER A 177 0.27 15.93 6.80
N HIS A 178 -0.32 16.95 7.45
CA HIS A 178 -0.80 18.16 6.78
C HIS A 178 0.34 18.99 6.15
N MET A 179 1.47 19.08 6.85
CA MET A 179 2.68 19.76 6.37
C MET A 179 3.33 19.01 5.20
N LEU A 180 3.39 17.67 5.28
CA LEU A 180 3.89 16.79 4.22
C LEU A 180 2.95 16.76 3.01
N PHE A 181 1.66 17.02 3.17
CA PHE A 181 0.77 17.15 2.03
C PHE A 181 1.03 18.47 1.29
N LEU A 182 0.97 19.60 1.99
CA LEU A 182 1.08 20.94 1.38
C LEU A 182 2.45 21.25 0.77
N LEU A 183 3.54 20.80 1.40
CA LEU A 183 4.90 21.10 0.92
C LEU A 183 5.27 20.29 -0.33
N TYR A 184 4.73 19.07 -0.47
CA TYR A 184 5.23 18.09 -1.44
C TYR A 184 4.33 17.99 -2.67
N THR A 185 3.07 18.44 -2.59
CA THR A 185 2.21 18.55 -3.76
C THR A 185 2.75 19.49 -4.85
N LEU A 186 3.67 20.42 -4.52
CA LEU A 186 4.24 21.39 -5.46
C LEU A 186 5.59 20.95 -6.08
N GLU A 187 6.45 20.25 -5.34
CA GLU A 187 7.73 19.73 -5.88
C GLU A 187 7.57 18.36 -6.56
N VAL A 188 6.72 17.47 -6.02
CA VAL A 188 6.51 16.11 -6.54
C VAL A 188 5.64 16.09 -7.80
N SER A 189 4.85 17.14 -8.04
CA SER A 189 4.05 17.27 -9.25
C SER A 189 4.91 17.35 -10.52
N LEU A 190 6.14 17.88 -10.45
CA LEU A 190 7.09 17.85 -11.57
C LEU A 190 7.60 16.42 -11.85
N GLN A 191 7.94 15.65 -10.82
CA GLN A 191 8.37 14.25 -10.94
C GLN A 191 7.25 13.37 -11.52
N ARG A 192 6.01 13.55 -11.04
CA ARG A 192 4.80 12.90 -11.59
C ARG A 192 4.61 13.24 -13.06
N VAL A 193 4.67 14.53 -13.42
CA VAL A 193 4.46 14.97 -14.81
C VAL A 193 5.54 14.42 -15.74
N MET A 194 6.81 14.43 -15.32
CA MET A 194 7.93 13.94 -16.13
C MET A 194 7.92 12.41 -16.32
N LEU A 195 7.64 11.62 -15.27
CA LEU A 195 7.69 10.15 -15.34
C LEU A 195 6.37 9.51 -15.81
N ILE A 196 5.22 10.13 -15.52
CA ILE A 196 3.90 9.49 -15.70
C ILE A 196 3.11 10.14 -16.85
N GLN A 197 3.28 11.43 -17.14
CA GLN A 197 2.48 12.14 -18.15
C GLN A 197 3.22 12.44 -19.46
N GLY A 198 4.51 12.11 -19.57
CA GLY A 198 5.18 11.94 -20.86
C GLY A 198 5.01 13.10 -21.85
N THR A 199 5.43 14.32 -21.49
CA THR A 199 5.83 15.33 -22.48
C THR A 199 7.11 15.99 -22.03
N SER A 200 8.26 15.33 -22.25
CA SER A 200 9.55 16.00 -22.25
C SER A 200 10.13 15.94 -23.66
N LEU A 201 10.19 17.11 -24.31
CA LEU A 201 10.94 17.35 -25.54
C LEU A 201 12.41 17.58 -25.17
N VAL A 202 13.13 16.53 -24.78
CA VAL A 202 14.59 16.57 -24.72
C VAL A 202 15.11 15.31 -25.40
N ASP A 203 15.71 15.53 -26.58
CA ASP A 203 16.43 14.55 -27.40
C ASP A 203 15.70 13.25 -27.73
N ASN A 204 14.73 13.31 -28.66
CA ASN A 204 14.32 12.29 -29.65
C ASN A 204 14.48 10.79 -29.30
N SER A 205 14.38 10.44 -28.02
CA SER A 205 14.67 9.14 -27.44
C SER A 205 13.43 8.76 -26.66
N TYR A 206 12.79 7.69 -27.10
CA TYR A 206 11.60 7.12 -26.49
C TYR A 206 11.87 6.80 -25.01
N VAL A 207 11.49 7.70 -24.11
CA VAL A 207 11.36 7.39 -22.68
C VAL A 207 10.11 6.52 -22.55
N PRO A 208 10.20 5.26 -22.08
CA PRO A 208 9.02 4.43 -21.91
C PRO A 208 8.13 5.07 -20.84
N VAL A 209 7.05 5.71 -21.29
CA VAL A 209 5.94 6.16 -20.47
C VAL A 209 5.53 4.98 -19.58
N CYS A 210 5.66 5.12 -18.27
CA CYS A 210 5.04 4.19 -17.34
C CYS A 210 3.55 4.26 -17.62
N ILE A 211 3.01 3.29 -18.36
CA ILE A 211 1.60 3.28 -18.81
C ILE A 211 0.75 3.13 -17.56
N ALA A 212 0.38 4.25 -16.93
CA ALA A 212 -0.61 4.45 -15.88
C ALA A 212 -1.08 3.17 -15.15
N ASN A 213 -0.15 2.37 -14.61
CA ASN A 213 -0.48 1.27 -13.71
C ASN A 213 -0.31 1.78 -12.29
N HIS A 214 -0.97 2.88 -11.98
CA HIS A 214 -0.87 3.43 -10.65
C HIS A 214 -1.40 2.44 -9.59
N LEU A 215 -1.13 2.72 -8.30
CA LEU A 215 -1.59 1.89 -7.19
C LEU A 215 -3.12 1.83 -7.05
N ASN A 216 -3.90 2.47 -7.94
CA ASN A 216 -5.35 2.42 -8.33
C ASN A 216 -6.01 1.01 -8.36
N GLY A 217 -5.58 0.12 -7.48
CA GLY A 217 -6.00 -1.25 -7.33
C GLY A 217 -5.38 -2.24 -8.31
N LYS A 218 -4.67 -1.86 -9.40
CA LYS A 218 -4.01 -2.87 -10.26
C LYS A 218 -2.80 -3.51 -9.56
N TYR A 219 -1.90 -2.70 -9.01
CA TYR A 219 -0.76 -3.21 -8.22
C TYR A 219 -1.26 -4.03 -7.03
N LEU A 220 -2.17 -3.46 -6.22
CA LEU A 220 -2.69 -4.18 -5.06
C LEU A 220 -3.56 -5.38 -5.44
N ARG A 221 -4.34 -5.41 -6.52
CA ARG A 221 -5.13 -6.60 -6.89
C ARG A 221 -4.28 -7.70 -7.53
N ASN A 222 -3.33 -7.33 -8.38
CA ASN A 222 -2.63 -8.30 -9.24
C ASN A 222 -1.25 -8.69 -8.69
N ILE A 223 -0.54 -7.74 -8.08
CA ILE A 223 0.84 -7.95 -7.60
C ILE A 223 0.84 -8.24 -6.10
N TYR A 224 0.05 -7.51 -5.30
CA TYR A 224 0.04 -7.65 -3.84
C TYR A 224 -1.36 -7.66 -3.19
N PRO A 225 -2.26 -8.60 -3.56
CA PRO A 225 -3.61 -8.71 -2.98
C PRO A 225 -3.60 -9.05 -1.49
N GLU A 226 -2.48 -9.55 -1.03
CA GLU A 226 -2.18 -9.88 0.37
C GLU A 226 -1.81 -8.68 1.24
N ALA A 227 -1.71 -7.48 0.66
CA ALA A 227 -1.24 -6.32 1.36
C ALA A 227 -2.04 -6.03 2.65
N PRO A 228 -1.36 -5.53 3.70
CA PRO A 228 -2.01 -4.85 4.80
C PRO A 228 -2.95 -3.74 4.32
N LEU A 229 -2.64 -3.08 3.21
CA LEU A 229 -3.50 -2.07 2.57
C LEU A 229 -4.58 -2.77 1.73
N PRO A 230 -5.85 -2.79 2.17
CA PRO A 230 -6.93 -3.39 1.38
C PRO A 230 -7.18 -2.61 0.09
N TYR A 231 -7.17 -3.30 -1.06
CA TYR A 231 -7.51 -2.70 -2.36
C TYR A 231 -9.01 -2.37 -2.49
N ASP A 232 -9.84 -3.01 -1.68
CA ASP A 232 -11.31 -3.01 -1.65
C ASP A 232 -11.85 -2.28 -0.40
N PHE A 233 -11.18 -1.21 0.03
CA PHE A 233 -11.65 -0.45 1.18
C PHE A 233 -12.88 0.39 0.82
N LEU A 234 -13.91 0.28 1.66
CA LEU A 234 -15.12 1.10 1.63
C LEU A 234 -14.99 2.35 2.50
N SER A 235 -14.11 2.30 3.51
CA SER A 235 -13.88 3.43 4.40
C SER A 235 -12.44 3.48 4.88
N LEU A 236 -11.99 4.67 5.25
CA LEU A 236 -10.72 4.89 5.93
C LEU A 236 -10.83 6.06 6.91
N GLY A 237 -10.73 5.77 8.21
CA GLY A 237 -10.76 6.78 9.25
C GLY A 237 -11.20 6.23 10.60
N ALA A 238 -11.76 7.09 11.44
CA ALA A 238 -12.22 6.73 12.76
C ALA A 238 -13.58 6.02 12.73
N ILE A 239 -13.73 5.03 13.61
CA ILE A 239 -15.03 4.44 13.96
C ILE A 239 -15.44 5.04 15.30
N SER A 240 -16.42 5.94 15.28
CA SER A 240 -16.79 6.75 16.44
C SER A 240 -18.18 6.43 16.94
N ASN A 241 -18.35 6.35 18.25
CA ASN A 241 -19.67 6.25 18.86
C ASN A 241 -20.34 7.63 18.82
N THR A 242 -21.51 7.71 18.19
CA THR A 242 -22.18 9.00 17.90
C THR A 242 -22.61 9.76 19.15
N VAL A 243 -22.86 9.05 20.25
CA VAL A 243 -23.36 9.61 21.52
C VAL A 243 -22.22 9.95 22.48
N SER A 244 -21.34 8.99 22.77
CA SER A 244 -20.24 9.18 23.73
C SER A 244 -19.03 9.92 23.15
N LYS A 245 -18.96 10.09 21.82
CA LYS A 245 -17.83 10.71 21.10
C LYS A 245 -16.48 10.04 21.36
N LYS A 246 -16.51 8.75 21.69
CA LYS A 246 -15.32 7.91 21.78
C LYS A 246 -15.11 7.12 20.50
N CYS A 247 -13.85 6.89 20.15
CA CYS A 247 -13.42 6.20 18.95
C CYS A 247 -12.87 4.83 19.31
N LEU A 248 -13.11 3.84 18.43
CA LEU A 248 -12.48 2.54 18.50
C LEU A 248 -10.96 2.71 18.39
N ASP A 249 -10.23 2.10 19.32
CA ASP A 249 -8.80 2.34 19.52
C ASP A 249 -8.08 1.00 19.72
N THR A 250 -6.96 0.83 19.00
CA THR A 250 -6.09 -0.34 19.13
C THR A 250 -5.34 -0.37 20.47
N MET A 251 -5.37 0.71 21.24
CA MET A 251 -4.63 0.93 22.48
C MET A 251 -3.10 0.79 22.29
N ALA A 252 -2.60 1.07 21.09
CA ALA A 252 -1.23 0.81 20.66
C ALA A 252 -0.79 -0.67 20.79
N LYS A 253 -1.75 -1.59 20.87
CA LYS A 253 -1.48 -3.02 21.01
C LYS A 253 -1.33 -3.69 19.64
N LYS A 254 -0.59 -4.80 19.63
CA LYS A 254 -0.40 -5.65 18.44
C LYS A 254 -1.28 -6.91 18.45
N ASP A 255 -1.91 -7.19 19.59
CA ASP A 255 -2.81 -8.30 19.86
C ASP A 255 -3.60 -7.99 21.15
N GLY A 256 -4.70 -8.69 21.36
CA GLY A 256 -5.51 -8.59 22.57
C GLY A 256 -6.66 -7.59 22.44
N PRO A 257 -7.30 -7.23 23.57
CA PRO A 257 -8.58 -6.54 23.53
C PRO A 257 -8.48 -5.10 23.02
N VAL A 258 -9.43 -4.77 22.15
CA VAL A 258 -9.68 -3.41 21.66
C VAL A 258 -10.62 -2.67 22.61
N GLY A 259 -10.56 -1.34 22.55
CA GLY A 259 -11.44 -0.52 23.37
C GLY A 259 -11.72 0.83 22.76
N PHE A 260 -12.16 1.76 23.61
CA PHE A 260 -12.57 3.10 23.19
C PHE A 260 -11.82 4.18 23.94
N GLN A 261 -11.37 5.20 23.20
CA GLN A 261 -10.73 6.41 23.75
C GLN A 261 -11.43 7.66 23.20
N PRO A 262 -11.28 8.84 23.83
CA PRO A 262 -11.72 10.09 23.22
C PRO A 262 -11.18 10.21 21.79
N CYS A 263 -12.05 10.58 20.85
CA CYS A 263 -11.66 10.77 19.46
C CYS A 263 -10.67 11.93 19.37
N HIS A 264 -9.47 11.68 18.83
CA HIS A 264 -8.42 12.71 18.72
C HIS A 264 -8.14 13.14 17.27
N GLY A 265 -8.75 12.50 16.27
CA GLY A 265 -8.67 12.91 14.86
C GLY A 265 -7.27 12.84 14.24
N ALA A 266 -6.31 12.18 14.92
CA ALA A 266 -4.92 12.12 14.48
C ALA A 266 -4.57 10.80 13.76
N GLY A 267 -5.56 9.93 13.55
CA GLY A 267 -5.36 8.61 12.98
C GLY A 267 -4.60 7.67 13.92
N GLY A 268 -3.52 7.04 13.44
CA GLY A 268 -2.70 6.10 14.20
C GLY A 268 -3.54 4.95 14.75
N ASN A 269 -3.62 4.85 16.09
CA ASN A 269 -4.38 3.79 16.77
C ASN A 269 -5.91 3.89 16.60
N GLN A 270 -6.41 5.03 16.08
CA GLN A 270 -7.82 5.23 15.76
C GLN A 270 -8.10 5.20 14.25
N ALA A 271 -7.10 4.85 13.43
CA ALA A 271 -7.27 4.68 11.99
C ALA A 271 -7.68 3.25 11.66
N TRP A 272 -8.88 3.12 11.09
CA TRP A 272 -9.47 1.85 10.68
C TRP A 272 -9.91 1.92 9.22
N ALA A 273 -9.85 0.78 8.53
CA ALA A 273 -10.41 0.60 7.20
C ALA A 273 -11.46 -0.50 7.22
N LEU A 274 -12.66 -0.21 6.73
CA LEU A 274 -13.68 -1.22 6.46
C LEU A 274 -13.52 -1.69 5.00
N THR A 275 -13.52 -2.99 4.76
CA THR A 275 -13.39 -3.57 3.41
C THR A 275 -14.73 -4.08 2.87
N GLU A 276 -14.83 -4.24 1.55
CA GLU A 276 -15.98 -4.91 0.88
C GLU A 276 -16.20 -6.33 1.41
N ARG A 277 -15.11 -6.98 1.83
CA ARG A 277 -15.10 -8.31 2.47
C ARG A 277 -15.62 -8.30 3.92
N GLY A 278 -15.94 -7.14 4.48
CA GLY A 278 -16.43 -6.96 5.85
C GLY A 278 -15.34 -6.98 6.92
N GLU A 279 -14.06 -6.86 6.55
CA GLU A 279 -12.97 -6.78 7.52
C GLU A 279 -12.83 -5.34 8.03
N ILE A 280 -12.70 -5.17 9.35
CA ILE A 280 -12.33 -3.89 9.97
C ILE A 280 -10.85 -3.97 10.34
N ARG A 281 -10.00 -3.28 9.57
CA ARG A 281 -8.55 -3.43 9.57
C ARG A 281 -7.85 -2.20 10.16
N SER A 282 -6.74 -2.43 10.85
CA SER A 282 -5.75 -1.40 11.20
C SER A 282 -4.36 -1.99 10.95
N ASP A 283 -3.69 -1.49 9.91
CA ASP A 283 -2.46 -2.08 9.37
C ASP A 283 -2.60 -3.58 9.01
N ASP A 284 -1.81 -4.46 9.61
CA ASP A 284 -1.87 -5.91 9.42
C ASP A 284 -2.83 -6.62 10.40
N LEU A 285 -3.57 -5.85 11.21
CA LEU A 285 -4.48 -6.33 12.24
C LEU A 285 -5.95 -6.17 11.81
N CYS A 286 -6.77 -7.12 12.21
CA CYS A 286 -8.21 -7.17 11.98
C CYS A 286 -8.92 -7.21 13.34
N LEU A 287 -10.05 -6.52 13.42
CA LEU A 287 -11.01 -6.69 14.50
C LEU A 287 -11.52 -8.13 14.45
N SER A 288 -11.49 -8.82 15.59
CA SER A 288 -11.84 -10.23 15.72
C SER A 288 -12.87 -10.43 16.81
N SER A 289 -13.85 -11.31 16.56
CA SER A 289 -14.75 -11.87 17.58
C SER A 289 -14.03 -12.77 18.60
N GLY A 290 -12.70 -12.92 18.49
CA GLY A 290 -11.92 -13.83 19.30
C GLY A 290 -12.08 -15.29 18.89
N ALA A 291 -11.45 -16.19 19.65
CA ALA A 291 -11.60 -17.63 19.45
C ALA A 291 -13.04 -18.06 19.73
N ALA A 292 -13.57 -19.02 18.95
CA ALA A 292 -14.91 -19.57 19.13
C ALA A 292 -15.16 -20.21 20.52
N PHE A 293 -14.08 -20.45 21.29
CA PHE A 293 -14.08 -21.02 22.64
C PHE A 293 -13.78 -19.99 23.73
N ALA A 294 -13.62 -18.71 23.39
CA ALA A 294 -13.49 -17.66 24.39
C ALA A 294 -14.84 -17.53 25.13
N VAL A 295 -14.78 -17.61 26.46
CA VAL A 295 -15.95 -17.42 27.34
C VAL A 295 -16.41 -15.95 27.33
N ASP A 296 -15.50 -15.03 26.95
CA ASP A 296 -15.76 -13.60 26.85
C ASP A 296 -16.35 -13.21 25.47
N SER A 297 -17.17 -12.16 25.46
CA SER A 297 -17.69 -11.57 24.21
C SER A 297 -16.80 -10.43 23.72
N LEU A 298 -15.53 -10.44 24.12
CA LEU A 298 -14.59 -9.34 23.98
C LEU A 298 -13.98 -9.33 22.58
N LEU A 299 -14.00 -8.18 21.92
CA LEU A 299 -13.37 -7.99 20.62
C LEU A 299 -11.88 -7.78 20.80
N ARG A 300 -11.10 -8.35 19.87
CA ARG A 300 -9.64 -8.38 19.93
C ARG A 300 -9.02 -7.97 18.61
N LEU A 301 -7.78 -7.51 18.65
CA LEU A 301 -6.91 -7.41 17.50
C LEU A 301 -6.28 -8.75 17.22
N GLU A 302 -6.34 -9.20 15.99
CA GLU A 302 -5.59 -10.36 15.53
C GLU A 302 -5.01 -10.08 14.15
N ARG A 303 -3.96 -10.81 13.75
CA ARG A 303 -3.46 -10.71 12.38
C ARG A 303 -4.57 -11.07 11.38
N CYS A 304 -4.76 -10.22 10.37
CA CYS A 304 -5.72 -10.47 9.31
C CYS A 304 -5.38 -11.76 8.55
N ASN A 305 -6.40 -12.49 8.10
CA ASN A 305 -6.18 -13.64 7.25
C ASN A 305 -5.98 -13.20 5.80
N VAL A 306 -4.75 -13.34 5.34
CA VAL A 306 -4.29 -12.88 4.03
C VAL A 306 -4.95 -13.63 2.85
N ALA A 307 -5.37 -14.89 3.05
CA ALA A 307 -5.90 -15.71 1.95
C ALA A 307 -7.42 -15.56 1.75
N THR A 308 -8.18 -15.55 2.85
CA THR A 308 -9.65 -15.44 2.86
C THR A 308 -10.10 -14.89 4.20
N PRO A 309 -11.05 -13.94 4.24
CA PRO A 309 -11.59 -13.43 5.48
C PRO A 309 -12.05 -14.58 6.39
N SER A 310 -11.50 -14.63 7.60
CA SER A 310 -11.95 -15.62 8.58
C SER A 310 -13.33 -15.21 9.07
N GLN A 311 -14.24 -16.16 9.33
CA GLN A 311 -15.60 -15.83 9.80
C GLN A 311 -15.62 -15.02 11.11
N LYS A 312 -14.54 -15.01 11.89
CA LYS A 312 -14.36 -14.19 13.10
C LYS A 312 -13.99 -12.72 12.83
N HIS A 313 -13.62 -12.40 11.60
CA HIS A 313 -13.18 -11.07 11.16
C HIS A 313 -14.25 -10.33 10.33
N VAL A 314 -15.43 -10.92 10.11
CA VAL A 314 -16.42 -10.39 9.18
C VAL A 314 -17.52 -9.62 9.91
N PHE A 315 -17.59 -8.33 9.63
CA PHE A 315 -18.56 -7.38 10.14
C PHE A 315 -19.30 -6.70 8.98
N LYS A 316 -20.54 -6.29 9.24
CA LYS A 316 -21.34 -5.46 8.35
C LYS A 316 -21.67 -4.16 9.04
N TYR A 317 -21.39 -3.06 8.37
CA TYR A 317 -21.85 -1.74 8.78
C TYR A 317 -23.18 -1.42 8.08
N ASP A 318 -24.13 -0.90 8.85
CA ASP A 318 -25.38 -0.33 8.36
C ASP A 318 -25.31 1.19 8.57
N PRO A 319 -25.14 1.99 7.51
CA PRO A 319 -24.98 3.45 7.63
C PRO A 319 -26.28 4.15 8.04
N GLU A 320 -27.45 3.60 7.68
CA GLU A 320 -28.76 4.18 7.98
C GLU A 320 -29.08 4.07 9.48
N VAL A 321 -28.76 2.92 10.06
CA VAL A 321 -29.00 2.65 11.50
C VAL A 321 -27.78 2.99 12.36
N GLY A 322 -26.60 3.12 11.74
CA GLY A 322 -25.33 3.32 12.43
C GLY A 322 -24.92 2.10 13.26
N LYS A 323 -25.15 0.87 12.79
CA LYS A 323 -24.81 -0.36 13.54
C LYS A 323 -23.71 -1.15 12.86
N ILE A 324 -22.83 -1.75 13.66
CA ILE A 324 -21.81 -2.69 13.19
C ILE A 324 -22.14 -4.07 13.74
N VAL A 325 -22.44 -5.02 12.86
CA VAL A 325 -22.90 -6.37 13.19
C VAL A 325 -21.86 -7.39 12.79
N HIS A 326 -21.46 -8.26 13.71
CA HIS A 326 -20.62 -9.41 13.37
C HIS A 326 -21.47 -10.51 12.71
N LEU A 327 -21.14 -10.86 11.46
CA LEU A 327 -22.04 -11.66 10.61
C LEU A 327 -22.27 -13.08 11.12
N LYS A 328 -21.26 -13.73 11.70
CA LYS A 328 -21.40 -15.11 12.19
C LYS A 328 -22.25 -15.21 13.46
N THR A 329 -22.14 -14.24 14.37
CA THR A 329 -22.85 -14.29 15.67
C THR A 329 -24.17 -13.53 15.66
N GLY A 330 -24.41 -12.66 14.67
CA GLY A 330 -25.55 -11.75 14.64
C GLY A 330 -25.56 -10.71 15.77
N ARG A 331 -24.41 -10.54 16.46
CA ARG A 331 -24.26 -9.62 17.59
C ARG A 331 -23.66 -8.29 17.13
N CYS A 332 -24.00 -7.22 17.82
CA CYS A 332 -23.57 -5.87 17.51
C CYS A 332 -22.33 -5.49 18.32
N LEU A 333 -21.43 -4.72 17.69
CA LEU A 333 -20.36 -4.00 18.39
C LEU A 333 -20.98 -3.03 19.40
N SER A 334 -20.57 -3.14 20.66
CA SER A 334 -21.09 -2.35 21.78
C SER A 334 -19.93 -1.79 22.62
N ALA A 335 -20.02 -0.51 22.98
CA ALA A 335 -19.13 0.10 23.97
C ALA A 335 -19.58 -0.23 25.39
N THR A 336 -18.73 -0.89 26.19
CA THR A 336 -19.03 -1.15 27.60
C THR A 336 -18.67 0.03 28.50
N SER A 337 -19.12 -0.01 29.75
CA SER A 337 -18.74 0.96 30.80
C SER A 337 -17.24 0.96 31.09
N GLY A 338 -16.55 -0.16 30.84
CA GLY A 338 -15.10 -0.31 30.99
C GLY A 338 -14.28 0.26 29.82
N ASN A 339 -14.92 0.89 28.83
CA ASN A 339 -14.32 1.28 27.53
C ASN A 339 -13.81 0.09 26.70
N GLU A 340 -14.28 -1.12 26.98
CA GLU A 340 -13.96 -2.30 26.17
C GLU A 340 -14.96 -2.45 25.03
N ALA A 341 -14.52 -3.04 23.93
CA ALA A 341 -15.38 -3.38 22.80
C ALA A 341 -15.87 -4.82 22.90
N GLU A 342 -17.18 -5.00 22.94
CA GLU A 342 -17.81 -6.32 23.07
C GLU A 342 -18.86 -6.57 21.99
N LEU A 343 -19.13 -7.85 21.74
CA LEU A 343 -20.26 -8.33 20.97
C LEU A 343 -21.46 -8.59 21.88
N GLN A 344 -22.47 -7.73 21.79
CA GLN A 344 -23.71 -7.85 22.57
C GLN A 344 -24.93 -8.08 21.66
N LEU A 345 -26.06 -8.46 22.25
CA LEU A 345 -27.32 -8.51 21.51
C LEU A 345 -27.62 -7.13 20.93
N CYS A 346 -28.05 -7.09 19.67
CA CYS A 346 -28.39 -5.84 19.01
C CYS A 346 -29.64 -5.23 19.65
N ASP A 347 -29.49 -4.14 20.37
CA ASP A 347 -30.55 -3.51 21.17
C ASP A 347 -30.87 -2.07 20.72
N GLY A 348 -30.07 -1.50 19.81
CA GLY A 348 -30.24 -0.12 19.37
C GLY A 348 -29.89 0.93 20.43
N SER A 349 -29.25 0.51 21.53
CA SER A 349 -28.81 1.41 22.58
C SER A 349 -27.77 2.41 22.03
N PRO A 350 -27.61 3.58 22.68
CA PRO A 350 -26.56 4.54 22.37
C PRO A 350 -25.14 3.95 22.29
N ARG A 351 -24.90 2.82 22.98
CA ARG A 351 -23.62 2.11 23.01
C ARG A 351 -23.32 1.35 21.72
N GLN A 352 -24.31 1.18 20.85
CA GLN A 352 -24.22 0.46 19.58
C GLN A 352 -24.44 1.37 18.36
N GLN A 353 -24.38 2.69 18.53
CA GLN A 353 -24.50 3.67 17.46
C GLN A 353 -23.13 4.19 17.02
N TRP A 354 -22.79 3.95 15.76
CA TRP A 354 -21.47 4.12 15.18
C TRP A 354 -21.54 4.96 13.90
N ALA A 355 -20.64 5.94 13.81
CA ALA A 355 -20.30 6.61 12.57
C ALA A 355 -18.93 6.11 12.10
N VAL A 356 -18.88 5.64 10.85
CA VAL A 356 -17.66 5.18 10.18
C VAL A 356 -17.19 6.28 9.24
N GLU A 357 -16.07 6.92 9.56
CA GLU A 357 -15.50 8.02 8.76
C GLU A 357 -15.13 7.55 7.35
N GLY A 358 -15.49 8.35 6.35
CA GLY A 358 -15.13 8.10 4.95
C GLY A 358 -15.81 6.88 4.34
N TYR A 359 -16.93 6.42 4.90
CA TYR A 359 -17.70 5.30 4.34
C TYR A 359 -18.35 5.71 3.02
N GLU A 360 -17.97 5.05 1.95
CA GLU A 360 -18.55 5.17 0.61
C GLU A 360 -19.06 3.80 0.18
N GLU A 361 -20.39 3.62 0.20
CA GLU A 361 -20.99 2.42 -0.38
C GLU A 361 -20.76 2.48 -1.90
N HIS A 362 -19.98 1.54 -2.43
CA HIS A 362 -19.83 1.42 -3.87
C HIS A 362 -21.21 1.10 -4.46
N VAL A 363 -21.88 2.12 -5.01
CA VAL A 363 -22.95 1.92 -5.98
C VAL A 363 -22.34 1.05 -7.07
N ARG A 364 -22.77 -0.21 -7.17
CA ARG A 364 -22.29 -1.14 -8.20
C ARG A 364 -22.27 -0.38 -9.52
N GLU A 365 -21.20 -0.53 -10.29
CA GLU A 365 -20.98 0.10 -11.62
C GLU A 365 -22.15 -0.03 -12.61
N THR A 366 -23.20 -0.78 -12.28
CA THR A 366 -24.47 -0.90 -13.00
C THR A 366 -25.36 0.37 -13.01
N GLU A 367 -25.16 1.36 -12.14
CA GLU A 367 -25.99 2.59 -12.14
C GLU A 367 -25.29 3.85 -12.65
N LEU A 368 -23.95 3.93 -12.58
CA LEU A 368 -23.18 5.06 -13.13
C LEU A 368 -23.12 5.06 -14.68
N GLN A 369 -23.50 3.96 -15.34
CA GLN A 369 -23.70 3.94 -16.79
C GLN A 369 -25.07 4.48 -17.24
N ARG A 370 -26.03 4.77 -16.34
CA ARG A 370 -27.36 5.30 -16.72
C ARG A 370 -27.53 6.80 -16.64
N ASN A 371 -26.61 7.52 -15.99
CA ASN A 371 -26.69 8.98 -15.87
C ASN A 371 -25.43 9.67 -16.39
N PHE A 372 -25.16 9.51 -17.69
CA PHE A 372 -24.43 10.55 -18.41
C PHE A 372 -25.33 11.78 -18.51
N ILE A 373 -25.09 12.76 -17.63
CA ILE A 373 -25.64 14.11 -17.78
C ILE A 373 -25.03 14.69 -19.07
N LYS A 374 -25.90 14.96 -20.06
CA LYS A 374 -25.57 15.71 -21.27
C LYS A 374 -24.89 17.03 -20.89
N THR A 375 -23.62 17.21 -21.24
CA THR A 375 -23.01 18.54 -21.34
C THR A 375 -23.25 19.11 -22.74
N PRO A 376 -23.40 20.44 -22.91
CA PRO A 376 -23.73 21.05 -24.20
C PRO A 376 -22.65 20.95 -25.29
N THR A 377 -21.51 20.32 -25.01
CA THR A 377 -20.33 20.32 -25.89
C THR A 377 -20.06 19.00 -26.61
N GLY A 378 -20.95 18.01 -26.51
CA GLY A 378 -21.06 16.94 -27.53
C GLY A 378 -19.82 16.08 -27.80
N MET A 379 -18.96 15.81 -26.80
CA MET A 379 -17.85 14.86 -26.96
C MET A 379 -18.04 13.62 -26.10
N TYR A 380 -18.23 12.47 -26.77
CA TYR A 380 -18.14 11.12 -26.20
C TYR A 380 -16.81 10.50 -26.67
N LEU A 381 -16.04 9.89 -25.77
CA LEU A 381 -14.95 8.98 -26.14
C LEU A 381 -15.44 7.55 -25.97
N THR A 382 -15.62 6.83 -27.08
CA THR A 382 -15.90 5.40 -27.12
C THR A 382 -14.61 4.58 -27.10
N PRO A 383 -14.61 3.35 -26.56
CA PRO A 383 -13.43 2.48 -26.58
C PRO A 383 -13.46 1.60 -27.84
N GLU A 384 -12.79 2.01 -28.91
CA GLU A 384 -12.40 1.10 -29.99
C GLU A 384 -10.90 1.21 -30.31
N LYS A 385 -10.29 0.04 -30.51
CA LYS A 385 -8.88 -0.18 -30.87
C LYS A 385 -8.48 0.66 -32.09
N PRO A 386 -7.26 1.22 -32.14
CA PRO A 386 -6.65 1.58 -33.41
C PRO A 386 -5.66 0.49 -33.86
N GLN A 387 -5.94 -0.09 -35.03
CA GLN A 387 -4.92 -0.57 -35.96
C GLN A 387 -4.27 0.63 -36.65
N ASP A 388 -2.99 0.49 -36.94
CA ASP A 388 -2.17 1.14 -37.97
C ASP A 388 -2.67 2.49 -38.54
N GLY A 389 -1.96 3.57 -38.21
CA GLY A 389 -2.15 4.85 -38.88
C GLY A 389 -1.24 5.94 -38.33
N LEU A 390 -0.30 6.39 -39.15
CA LEU A 390 0.54 7.56 -38.94
C LEU A 390 -0.36 8.80 -38.76
N PHE A 391 -0.24 9.54 -37.65
CA PHE A 391 -0.89 10.84 -37.50
C PHE A 391 0.14 11.97 -37.53
N LEU A 392 0.02 12.79 -38.58
CA LEU A 392 0.68 14.08 -38.75
C LEU A 392 0.02 15.10 -37.83
N VAL A 393 0.75 15.64 -36.85
CA VAL A 393 0.27 16.77 -36.03
C VAL A 393 0.68 18.08 -36.71
N ILE A 394 -0.29 18.78 -37.31
CA ILE A 394 -0.13 20.17 -37.76
C ILE A 394 -0.32 21.07 -36.54
N CYS A 395 0.74 21.76 -36.13
CA CYS A 395 0.70 22.76 -35.08
C CYS A 395 0.15 24.07 -35.67
N CYS A 396 -1.08 24.46 -35.30
CA CYS A 396 -1.61 25.77 -35.66
C CYS A 396 -1.02 26.85 -34.75
N SER A 397 -0.20 27.69 -35.34
CA SER A 397 0.30 28.95 -34.81
C SER A 397 -0.86 29.92 -34.53
N CYS A 398 -1.13 30.28 -33.28
CA CYS A 398 -1.93 31.46 -32.96
C CYS A 398 -1.02 32.69 -32.97
N ASN A 399 -0.94 33.35 -34.13
CA ASN A 399 -0.43 34.70 -34.23
C ASN A 399 -1.61 35.68 -34.25
N ASN A 400 -1.46 36.73 -33.42
CA ASN A 400 -1.80 38.14 -33.67
C ASN A 400 -3.15 38.76 -33.25
N ILE A 401 -2.97 40.02 -32.79
CA ILE A 401 -3.86 41.21 -32.76
C ILE A 401 -4.68 41.36 -31.44
N ASP A 402 -4.60 42.44 -30.65
CA ASP A 402 -4.03 43.78 -30.87
C ASP A 402 -4.03 44.68 -29.60
N LYS A 403 -3.24 45.76 -29.68
CA LYS A 403 -3.42 47.15 -29.14
C LYS A 403 -2.72 47.63 -27.85
N THR A 404 -1.74 48.53 -28.11
CA THR A 404 -1.45 49.87 -27.50
C THR A 404 -0.87 49.91 -26.09
N TRP A 405 0.24 50.59 -25.75
CA TRP A 405 1.15 51.58 -26.38
C TRP A 405 2.60 51.19 -26.04
#